data_AF-A0A319DGE0-F1
#
_entry.id   AF-A0A319DGE0-F1
#
_cell.length_a   1.000
_cell.length_b   1.000
_cell.length_c   1.000
_cell.angle_alpha   90.00
_cell.angle_beta   90.00
_cell.angle_gamma   90.00
#
_symmetry.space_group_name_H-M   'P 1'
#
loop_
_entity.id
_entity.type
_entity.pdbx_description
1 polymer ?
#
loop_
_entity_poly.entity_id
_entity_poly.type
_entity_poly.pdbx_seq_one_letter_code
_entity_poly.pdbx_strand_id
1 'polypeptide(L)'
;HNQLLTIFLRKLEYDESILFLTTNRVTHFDEAILSRIHLKIKYDNLTKEARREIWKCFLSKARTHQGPSIVCKRDLERLESMKLNGRDIENLTSVAHALATVDKTQMTFQHLEKAARSKDKFIKELGNYDRMEGLYT
;
A
#
# COMPACT_ATOMS: atom_id res chain seq x y z
N HIS A 1 31.88 -3.53 16.48
CA HIS A 1 30.91 -3.04 17.48
C HIS A 1 30.23 -1.80 16.90
N ASN A 2 28.92 -1.83 16.68
CA ASN A 2 28.23 -0.82 15.86
C ASN A 2 27.82 0.38 16.73
N GLN A 3 28.65 1.42 16.78
CA GLN A 3 28.50 2.57 17.71
C GLN A 3 27.12 3.25 17.64
N LEU A 4 26.51 3.29 16.46
CA LEU A 4 25.16 3.83 16.25
C LEU A 4 24.09 3.04 17.01
N LEU A 5 24.20 1.72 17.06
CA LEU A 5 23.26 0.86 17.77
C LEU A 5 23.34 1.11 19.28
N THR A 6 24.55 1.26 19.81
CA THR A 6 24.77 1.58 21.23
C THR A 6 24.21 2.95 21.61
N ILE A 7 24.40 3.97 20.76
CA ILE A 7 23.85 5.31 20.98
C ILE A 7 22.32 5.28 20.92
N PHE A 8 21.75 4.54 19.97
CA PHE A 8 20.31 4.38 19.80
C PHE A 8 19.67 3.69 21.01
N LEU A 9 20.24 2.57 21.49
CA LEU A 9 19.74 1.86 22.68
C LEU A 9 19.79 2.74 23.93
N ARG A 10 20.86 3.54 24.10
CA ARG A 10 20.95 4.50 25.20
C ARG A 10 19.84 5.55 25.13
N LYS A 11 19.51 6.03 23.92
CA LYS A 11 18.37 6.95 23.76
C LYS A 11 17.05 6.29 24.12
N LEU A 12 16.82 5.03 23.74
CA LEU A 12 15.60 4.29 24.10
C LEU A 12 15.41 4.09 25.62
N GLU A 13 16.49 3.99 26.38
CA GLU A 13 16.43 3.76 27.83
C GLU A 13 16.09 5.01 28.65
N TYR A 14 16.41 6.20 28.13
CA TYR A 14 16.24 7.48 28.85
C TYR A 14 15.18 8.39 28.21
N ASP A 15 14.44 7.90 27.23
CA ASP A 15 13.36 8.67 26.60
C ASP A 15 12.07 8.51 27.42
N GLU A 16 11.54 9.62 27.95
CA GLU A 16 10.28 9.65 28.69
C GLU A 16 9.04 9.71 27.77
N SER A 17 9.23 9.72 26.44
CA SER A 17 8.15 9.83 25.47
C SER A 17 7.71 8.48 24.90
N ILE A 18 6.59 8.48 24.17
CA ILE A 18 6.10 7.30 23.45
C ILE A 18 6.76 7.27 22.07
N LEU A 19 7.67 6.31 21.87
CA LEU A 19 8.30 6.08 20.57
C LEU A 19 7.52 5.05 19.73
N PHE A 20 7.25 5.41 18.48
CA PHE A 20 6.73 4.49 17.47
C PHE A 20 7.84 4.07 16.50
N LEU A 21 8.05 2.77 16.37
CA LEU A 21 8.98 2.18 15.41
C LEU A 21 8.21 1.33 14.40
N THR A 22 8.57 1.42 13.12
CA THR A 22 8.01 0.58 12.06
C THR A 22 9.13 -0.17 11.35
N THR A 23 8.90 -1.44 11.00
CA THR A 23 9.87 -2.23 10.23
C THR A 23 9.15 -3.14 9.24
N ASN A 24 9.65 -3.17 8.00
CA ASN A 24 9.23 -4.12 6.98
C ASN A 24 10.06 -5.43 7.04
N ARG A 25 11.04 -5.53 7.96
CA ARG A 25 11.98 -6.66 8.08
C ARG A 25 12.13 -7.07 9.55
N VAL A 26 11.05 -7.57 10.13
CA VAL A 26 11.04 -7.99 11.55
C VAL A 26 12.03 -9.14 11.82
N THR A 27 12.30 -9.99 10.83
CA THR A 27 13.21 -11.14 10.96
C THR A 27 14.68 -10.77 11.05
N HIS A 28 15.06 -9.57 10.62
CA HIS A 28 16.43 -9.04 10.71
C HIS A 28 16.56 -7.96 11.78
N PHE A 29 15.55 -7.81 12.63
CA PHE A 29 15.54 -6.78 13.65
C PHE A 29 16.38 -7.22 14.85
N ASP A 30 17.19 -6.31 15.37
CA ASP A 30 18.14 -6.59 16.44
C ASP A 30 17.45 -7.01 17.74
N GLU A 31 17.90 -8.11 18.33
CA GLU A 31 17.30 -8.71 19.53
C GLU A 31 17.36 -7.76 20.75
N ALA A 32 18.42 -6.97 20.89
CA ALA A 32 18.56 -6.01 21.99
C ALA A 32 17.63 -4.80 21.82
N ILE A 33 17.23 -4.46 20.60
CA ILE A 33 16.17 -3.48 20.36
C ILE A 33 14.79 -4.12 20.65
N LEU A 34 14.55 -5.36 20.21
CA LEU A 34 13.30 -6.07 20.47
C LEU A 34 13.00 -6.28 21.97
N SER A 35 14.03 -6.45 22.80
CA SER A 35 13.87 -6.63 24.25
C SER A 35 13.39 -5.36 24.96
N ARG A 36 13.59 -4.19 24.34
CA ARG A 36 13.20 -2.87 24.89
C ARG A 36 11.87 -2.34 24.31
N ILE A 37 11.24 -3.09 23.41
CA ILE A 37 9.92 -2.76 22.86
C ILE A 37 8.83 -3.41 23.72
N HIS A 38 8.07 -2.58 24.44
CA HIS A 38 7.00 -3.01 25.34
C HIS A 38 5.79 -3.62 24.62
N LEU A 39 5.42 -3.10 23.45
CA LEU A 39 4.29 -3.57 22.64
C LEU A 39 4.73 -3.83 21.20
N LYS A 40 4.47 -5.05 20.71
CA LYS A 40 4.78 -5.47 19.34
C LYS A 40 3.49 -5.71 18.59
N ILE A 41 3.16 -4.83 17.65
CA ILE A 41 1.96 -4.96 16.80
C ILE A 41 2.38 -5.51 15.45
N LYS A 42 1.92 -6.72 15.12
CA LYS A 42 2.07 -7.28 13.79
C LYS A 42 0.89 -6.83 12.93
N TYR A 43 1.18 -6.17 11.81
CA TYR A 43 0.19 -5.85 10.80
C TYR A 43 0.12 -6.99 9.79
N ASP A 44 -0.96 -7.78 9.84
CA ASP A 44 -1.24 -8.80 8.85
C ASP A 44 -1.79 -8.19 7.56
N ASN A 45 -1.87 -9.03 6.51
CA ASN A 45 -2.52 -8.64 5.26
C ASN A 45 -3.99 -8.24 5.51
N LEU A 46 -4.46 -7.26 4.75
CA LEU A 46 -5.84 -6.79 4.85
C LEU A 46 -6.84 -7.94 4.67
N THR A 47 -7.89 -7.98 5.49
CA THR A 47 -9.04 -8.85 5.27
C THR A 47 -9.87 -8.35 4.08
N LYS A 48 -10.81 -9.17 3.62
CA LYS A 48 -11.71 -8.78 2.52
C LYS A 48 -12.58 -7.59 2.93
N GLU A 49 -13.05 -7.61 4.17
CA GLU A 49 -13.87 -6.58 4.80
C GLU A 49 -13.07 -5.28 4.97
N ALA A 50 -11.81 -5.37 5.43
CA ALA A 50 -10.94 -4.20 5.53
C ALA A 50 -10.69 -3.57 4.15
N ARG A 51 -10.43 -4.39 3.11
CA ARG A 51 -10.30 -3.88 1.73
C ARG A 51 -11.58 -3.22 1.23
N ARG A 52 -12.76 -3.78 1.53
CA ARG A 52 -14.06 -3.17 1.18
C ARG A 52 -14.16 -1.75 1.73
N GLU A 53 -13.86 -1.56 3.02
CA GLU A 53 -13.97 -0.25 3.66
C GLU A 53 -12.93 0.74 3.13
N ILE A 54 -11.70 0.27 2.86
CA ILE A 54 -10.66 1.10 2.24
C ILE A 54 -11.09 1.54 0.83
N TRP A 55 -11.62 0.62 0.01
CA TRP A 55 -12.17 0.95 -1.30
C TRP A 55 -13.28 2.00 -1.21
N LYS A 56 -14.27 1.81 -0.32
CA LYS A 56 -15.33 2.81 -0.11
C LYS A 56 -14.78 4.18 0.29
N CYS A 57 -13.78 4.20 1.17
CA CYS A 57 -13.15 5.44 1.64
C CYS A 57 -12.46 6.21 0.50
N PHE A 58 -11.75 5.52 -0.39
CA PHE A 58 -11.09 6.18 -1.51
C PHE A 58 -12.05 6.53 -2.65
N LEU A 59 -13.01 5.66 -2.96
CA LEU A 59 -14.01 5.91 -3.99
C LEU A 59 -14.92 7.09 -3.63
N SER A 60 -15.31 7.24 -2.36
CA SER A 60 -16.12 8.38 -1.91
C SER A 60 -15.41 9.73 -2.10
N LYS A 61 -14.07 9.74 -2.06
CA LYS A 61 -13.24 10.92 -2.30
C LYS A 61 -12.93 11.15 -3.78
N ALA A 62 -13.11 10.14 -4.64
CA ALA A 62 -12.77 10.21 -6.06
C ALA A 62 -13.84 10.93 -6.89
N ARG A 63 -14.15 12.17 -6.52
CA ARG A 63 -15.12 13.03 -7.20
C ARG A 63 -14.44 13.82 -8.32
N THR A 64 -14.96 13.68 -9.52
CA THR A 64 -14.54 14.47 -10.69
C THR A 64 -15.41 15.72 -10.84
N HIS A 65 -15.07 16.61 -11.77
CA HIS A 65 -15.92 17.73 -12.18
C HIS A 65 -17.31 17.28 -12.67
N GLN A 66 -17.43 16.05 -13.18
CA GLN A 66 -18.70 15.48 -13.63
C GLN A 66 -19.52 14.85 -12.49
N GLY A 67 -18.97 14.75 -11.28
CA GLY A 67 -19.66 14.18 -10.14
C GLY A 67 -18.89 13.06 -9.41
N PRO A 68 -19.54 12.42 -8.42
CA PRO A 68 -18.93 11.37 -7.60
C PRO A 68 -18.63 10.11 -8.43
N SER A 69 -17.81 9.21 -7.91
CA SER A 69 -17.53 7.93 -8.57
C SER A 69 -18.80 7.08 -8.70
N ILE A 70 -18.97 6.40 -9.83
CA ILE A 70 -20.03 5.44 -10.09
C ILE A 70 -19.42 4.02 -10.03
N VAL A 71 -19.57 3.36 -8.89
CA VAL A 71 -19.16 1.97 -8.68
C VAL A 71 -20.31 1.23 -8.03
N CYS A 72 -20.83 0.19 -8.69
CA CYS A 72 -21.96 -0.57 -8.16
C CYS A 72 -21.51 -1.61 -7.13
N LYS A 73 -22.47 -2.22 -6.43
CA LYS A 73 -22.18 -3.26 -5.42
C LYS A 73 -21.38 -4.44 -6.00
N ARG A 74 -21.72 -4.88 -7.21
CA ARG A 74 -21.01 -5.97 -7.91
C ARG A 74 -19.56 -5.62 -8.22
N ASP A 75 -19.29 -4.38 -8.61
CA ASP A 75 -17.93 -3.90 -8.86
C ASP A 75 -17.12 -3.86 -7.56
N LEU A 76 -17.73 -3.39 -6.47
CA LEU A 76 -17.10 -3.38 -5.15
C LEU A 76 -16.74 -4.81 -4.67
N GLU A 77 -17.61 -5.78 -4.91
CA GLU A 77 -17.37 -7.21 -4.62
C GLU A 77 -16.17 -7.78 -5.41
N ARG A 78 -15.94 -7.29 -6.64
CA ARG A 78 -14.73 -7.62 -7.41
C ARG A 78 -13.50 -6.97 -6.81
N LEU A 79 -13.58 -5.67 -6.49
CA LEU A 79 -12.46 -4.89 -5.96
C LEU A 79 -11.94 -5.41 -4.61
N GLU A 80 -12.83 -5.76 -3.68
CA GLU A 80 -12.46 -6.29 -2.36
C GLU A 80 -11.84 -7.70 -2.42
N SER A 81 -12.11 -8.44 -3.50
CA SER A 81 -11.56 -9.78 -3.72
C SER A 81 -10.11 -9.73 -4.24
N MET A 82 -9.65 -8.57 -4.72
CA MET A 82 -8.26 -8.37 -5.13
C MET A 82 -7.35 -8.30 -3.90
N LYS A 83 -6.30 -9.13 -3.83
CA LYS A 83 -5.34 -9.17 -2.72
C LYS A 83 -4.35 -7.99 -2.77
N LEU A 84 -4.86 -6.79 -2.55
CA LEU A 84 -4.11 -5.54 -2.57
C LEU A 84 -3.91 -5.00 -1.16
N ASN A 85 -2.79 -4.31 -0.92
CA ASN A 85 -2.60 -3.53 0.30
C ASN A 85 -3.25 -2.14 0.15
N GLY A 86 -3.31 -1.36 1.25
CA GLY A 86 -3.95 -0.04 1.23
C GLY A 86 -3.33 0.93 0.24
N ARG A 87 -2.00 0.92 0.10
CA ARG A 87 -1.25 1.78 -0.83
C ARG A 87 -1.55 1.43 -2.29
N ASP A 88 -1.67 0.15 -2.61
CA ASP A 88 -2.05 -0.30 -3.93
C ASP A 88 -3.46 0.16 -4.31
N ILE A 89 -4.40 0.08 -3.36
CA ILE A 89 -5.78 0.53 -3.54
C ILE A 89 -5.83 2.05 -3.79
N GLU A 90 -5.10 2.83 -3.00
CA GLU A 90 -4.99 4.28 -3.15
C GLU A 90 -4.40 4.67 -4.51
N ASN A 91 -3.30 4.04 -4.89
CA ASN A 91 -2.63 4.29 -6.18
C ASN A 91 -3.57 3.97 -7.35
N LEU A 92 -4.24 2.81 -7.33
CA LEU A 92 -5.19 2.44 -8.39
C LEU A 92 -6.35 3.43 -8.47
N THR A 93 -6.89 3.86 -7.33
CA THR A 93 -7.96 4.86 -7.29
C THR A 93 -7.48 6.19 -7.87
N SER A 94 -6.27 6.63 -7.50
CA SER A 94 -5.70 7.89 -7.96
C SER A 94 -5.47 7.91 -9.47
N VAL A 95 -4.91 6.82 -10.03
CA VAL A 95 -4.74 6.68 -11.48
C VAL A 95 -6.08 6.64 -12.20
N ALA A 96 -7.04 5.86 -11.69
CA ALA A 96 -8.38 5.80 -12.28
C ALA A 96 -9.11 7.16 -12.23
N HIS A 97 -8.94 7.91 -11.15
CA HIS A 97 -9.49 9.26 -11.01
C HIS A 97 -8.86 10.24 -12.00
N ALA A 98 -7.54 10.17 -12.19
CA ALA A 98 -6.84 10.97 -13.20
C ALA A 98 -7.33 10.63 -14.61
N LEU A 99 -7.47 9.35 -14.95
CA LEU A 99 -8.02 8.90 -16.24
C LEU A 99 -9.44 9.45 -16.48
N ALA A 100 -10.33 9.33 -15.50
CA ALA A 100 -11.70 9.85 -15.61
C ALA A 100 -11.74 11.38 -15.76
N THR A 101 -10.83 12.09 -15.10
CA THR A 101 -10.69 13.55 -15.20
C THR A 101 -10.26 13.97 -16.61
N VAL A 102 -9.31 13.26 -17.20
CA VAL A 102 -8.88 13.48 -18.59
C VAL A 102 -10.00 13.16 -19.57
N ASP A 103 -10.70 12.04 -19.35
CA ASP A 103 -11.84 11.60 -20.17
C ASP A 103 -13.07 12.53 -19.99
N LYS A 104 -13.03 13.49 -19.05
CA LYS A 104 -14.15 14.37 -18.67
C LYS A 104 -15.41 13.57 -18.35
N THR A 105 -15.27 12.47 -17.63
CA THR A 105 -16.37 11.62 -17.16
C THR A 105 -16.31 11.42 -15.65
N GLN A 106 -17.37 10.86 -15.06
CA GLN A 106 -17.32 10.36 -13.69
C GLN A 106 -16.39 9.14 -13.63
N MET A 107 -15.68 8.98 -12.52
CA MET A 107 -14.87 7.79 -12.31
C MET A 107 -15.76 6.55 -12.22
N THR A 108 -15.45 5.54 -13.01
CA THR A 108 -16.18 4.27 -13.09
C THR A 108 -15.25 3.09 -12.87
N PHE A 109 -15.83 1.90 -12.69
CA PHE A 109 -15.06 0.65 -12.59
C PHE A 109 -14.16 0.39 -13.81
N GLN A 110 -14.54 0.83 -15.01
CA GLN A 110 -13.69 0.69 -16.20
C GLN A 110 -12.36 1.44 -16.08
N HIS A 111 -12.35 2.61 -15.42
CA HIS A 111 -11.13 3.37 -15.17
C HIS A 111 -10.21 2.63 -14.18
N LEU A 112 -10.79 1.96 -13.18
CA LEU A 112 -10.04 1.09 -12.26
C LEU A 112 -9.44 -0.12 -12.97
N GLU A 113 -10.18 -0.76 -13.88
CA GLU A 113 -9.64 -1.86 -14.69
C GLU A 113 -8.51 -1.39 -15.60
N LYS A 114 -8.62 -0.19 -16.22
CA LYS A 114 -7.53 0.42 -17.00
C LYS A 114 -6.29 0.67 -16.13
N ALA A 115 -6.48 1.21 -14.92
CA ALA A 115 -5.39 1.45 -13.96
C ALA A 115 -4.71 0.14 -13.53
N ALA A 116 -5.50 -0.90 -13.22
CA ALA A 116 -4.99 -2.22 -12.84
C ALA A 116 -4.20 -2.88 -13.97
N ARG A 117 -4.73 -2.85 -15.20
CA ARG A 117 -4.01 -3.38 -16.38
C ARG A 117 -2.69 -2.68 -16.63
N SER A 118 -2.65 -1.36 -16.45
CA SER A 118 -1.41 -0.57 -16.62
C SER A 118 -0.37 -0.95 -15.57
N LYS A 119 -0.79 -1.14 -14.31
CA LYS A 119 0.07 -1.64 -13.24
C LYS A 119 0.62 -3.03 -13.55
N ASP A 120 -0.23 -3.97 -13.96
CA ASP A 120 0.19 -5.34 -14.25
C ASP A 120 1.17 -5.41 -15.43
N LYS A 121 0.95 -4.59 -16.46
CA LYS A 121 1.86 -4.48 -17.61
C LYS A 121 3.25 -4.00 -17.16
N PHE A 122 3.29 -2.93 -16.37
CA PHE A 122 4.54 -2.36 -15.85
C PHE A 122 5.31 -3.36 -14.96
N ILE A 123 4.62 -4.07 -14.06
CA ILE A 123 5.25 -5.09 -13.21
C ILE A 123 5.83 -6.24 -14.05
N LYS A 124 5.14 -6.69 -15.10
CA LYS A 124 5.65 -7.72 -16.00
C LYS A 124 6.90 -7.27 -16.75
N GLU A 125 6.92 -6.02 -17.23
CA GLU A 125 8.09 -5.44 -17.90
C GLU A 125 9.30 -5.34 -16.96
N LEU A 126 9.11 -4.88 -15.71
CA LEU A 126 10.16 -4.86 -14.70
C LEU A 126 10.65 -6.26 -14.31
N GLY A 127 9.73 -7.21 -14.08
CA GLY A 127 10.10 -8.58 -13.73
C GLY A 127 10.85 -9.29 -14.86
N ASN A 128 10.60 -8.92 -16.12
CA ASN A 128 11.40 -9.38 -17.26
C ASN A 128 12.77 -8.71 -17.30
N TYR A 129 12.88 -7.43 -16.91
CA TYR A 129 14.15 -6.70 -16.81
C TYR A 129 15.09 -7.32 -15.76
N ASP A 130 14.59 -7.59 -14.55
CA ASP A 130 15.38 -8.21 -13.47
C ASP A 130 15.88 -9.62 -13.83
N ARG A 131 15.07 -10.38 -14.60
CA ARG A 131 15.48 -11.70 -15.13
C ARG A 131 16.50 -11.59 -16.24
N MET A 132 16.50 -10.51 -17.01
CA MET A 132 17.46 -10.29 -18.09
C MET A 132 18.83 -9.89 -17.53
N GLU A 133 18.89 -9.02 -16.51
CA GLU A 133 20.16 -8.69 -15.84
C GLU A 133 20.78 -9.90 -15.12
N GLY A 134 19.98 -10.74 -14.47
CA GLY A 134 20.48 -11.98 -13.84
C GLY A 134 21.01 -13.05 -14.80
N LEU A 135 20.86 -12.86 -16.12
CA LEU A 135 21.46 -13.72 -17.16
C LEU A 135 22.77 -13.14 -17.75
N TYR A 136 23.09 -11.89 -17.43
CA TYR A 136 24.32 -11.19 -17.86
C TYR A 136 25.33 -10.97 -16.72
N THR A 137 25.08 -11.51 -15.53
CA THR A 137 26.01 -11.60 -14.38
C THR A 137 26.23 -13.05 -13.99
#